data_AF-A0A962BD25-F1
#
_entry.id   AF-A0A962BD25-F1
#
_cell.length_a   1.000
_cell.length_b   1.000
_cell.length_c   1.000
_cell.angle_alpha   90.00
_cell.angle_beta   90.00
_cell.angle_gamma   90.00
#
_symmetry.space_group_name_H-M   'P 1'
#
loop_
_entity.id
_entity.type
_entity.pdbx_description
1 polymer ?
#
loop_
_entity_poly.entity_id
_entity_poly.type
_entity_poly.pdbx_seq_one_letter_code
_entity_poly.pdbx_strand_id
1 'polypeptide(L)'
;MHPFHVLLTLFAVASLVAFGFLFRWERRSYVAKGKGNSWLWVRLSSVPIAVIVGAAVVLPAFHVVGLEALAVFYLLLLTVAPLFWVGAHWLVGRMVTPRLDFSESLLIALSPIVAVLALSSLAHMLQGPAWSLLRTMGWV
;
A
#
# COMPACT_ATOMS: atom_id res chain seq x y z
N MET A 1 2.17 21.92 -20.57
CA MET A 1 2.25 20.51 -20.12
C MET A 1 1.38 19.68 -21.04
N HIS A 2 1.86 18.52 -21.49
CA HIS A 2 1.04 17.61 -22.32
C HIS A 2 -0.23 17.18 -21.54
N PRO A 3 -1.43 17.15 -22.14
CA PRO A 3 -2.67 16.86 -21.40
C PRO A 3 -2.67 15.49 -20.72
N PHE A 4 -1.95 14.51 -21.28
CA PHE A 4 -1.68 13.24 -20.61
C PHE A 4 -1.05 13.42 -19.22
N HIS A 5 -0.03 14.29 -19.09
CA HIS A 5 0.58 14.58 -17.79
C HIS A 5 -0.41 15.27 -16.85
N VAL A 6 -1.29 16.13 -17.37
CA VAL A 6 -2.35 16.75 -16.57
C VAL A 6 -3.29 15.69 -16.01
N LEU A 7 -3.74 14.73 -16.81
CA LEU A 7 -4.58 13.61 -16.36
C LEU A 7 -3.88 12.76 -15.29
N LEU A 8 -2.59 12.45 -15.49
CA LEU A 8 -1.81 11.72 -14.50
C LEU A 8 -1.67 12.50 -13.19
N THR A 9 -1.39 13.80 -13.25
CA THR A 9 -1.30 14.66 -12.07
C THR A 9 -2.64 14.73 -11.34
N LEU A 10 -3.76 14.90 -12.05
CA LEU A 10 -5.10 14.91 -11.45
C LEU A 10 -5.41 13.58 -10.76
N PHE A 11 -5.10 12.44 -11.40
CA PHE A 11 -5.27 11.13 -10.79
C PHE A 11 -4.39 10.93 -9.56
N ALA A 12 -3.13 11.37 -9.60
CA ALA A 12 -2.21 11.30 -8.48
C ALA A 12 -2.70 12.14 -7.28
N VAL A 13 -3.17 13.37 -7.53
CA VAL A 13 -3.76 14.24 -6.50
C VAL A 13 -5.02 13.60 -5.92
N ALA A 14 -5.92 13.09 -6.77
CA ALA A 14 -7.12 12.39 -6.30
C ALA A 14 -6.79 11.15 -5.45
N SER A 15 -5.76 10.40 -5.83
CA SER A 15 -5.26 9.25 -5.07
C SER A 15 -4.73 9.66 -3.70
N LEU A 16 -3.94 10.74 -3.61
CA LEU A 16 -3.45 11.29 -2.34
C LEU A 16 -4.60 11.74 -1.43
N VAL A 17 -5.61 12.40 -2.01
CA VAL A 17 -6.82 12.80 -1.27
C VAL A 17 -7.56 11.57 -0.73
N ALA A 18 -7.73 10.53 -1.55
CA ALA A 18 -8.34 9.26 -1.13
C ALA A 18 -7.57 8.60 0.03
N PHE A 19 -6.23 8.56 -0.03
CA PHE A 19 -5.39 8.09 1.07
C PHE A 19 -5.57 8.93 2.34
N GLY A 20 -5.64 10.26 2.22
CA GLY A 20 -5.91 11.16 3.34
C GLY A 20 -7.25 10.85 4.02
N PHE A 21 -8.30 10.62 3.25
CA PHE A 21 -9.60 10.20 3.77
C PHE A 21 -9.56 8.82 4.42
N LEU A 22 -8.88 7.84 3.81
CA LEU A 22 -8.71 6.50 4.36
C LEU A 22 -8.03 6.55 5.74
N PHE A 23 -6.90 7.25 5.85
CA PHE A 23 -6.17 7.37 7.11
C PHE A 23 -6.98 8.12 8.16
N ARG A 24 -7.73 9.14 7.75
CA ARG A 24 -8.60 9.88 8.65
C ARG A 24 -9.77 9.04 9.15
N TRP A 25 -10.39 8.24 8.28
CA TRP A 25 -11.43 7.28 8.66
C TRP A 25 -10.89 6.23 9.63
N GLU A 26 -9.76 5.62 9.29
CA GLU A 26 -9.14 4.60 10.13
C GLU A 26 -8.77 5.18 11.50
N ARG A 27 -8.05 6.32 11.55
CA ARG A 27 -7.70 6.99 12.81
C ARG A 27 -8.92 7.25 13.69
N ARG A 28 -10.02 7.73 13.10
CA ARG A 28 -11.27 7.99 13.84
C ARG A 28 -11.80 6.72 14.50
N SER A 29 -11.78 5.59 13.79
CA SER A 29 -12.21 4.29 14.31
C SER A 29 -11.39 3.84 15.52
N TYR A 30 -10.07 4.07 15.54
CA TYR A 30 -9.23 3.73 16.70
C TYR A 30 -9.35 4.75 17.84
N VAL A 31 -9.50 6.04 17.53
CA VAL A 31 -9.74 7.07 18.55
C VAL A 31 -11.05 6.81 19.29
N ALA A 32 -12.12 6.42 18.58
CA ALA A 32 -13.40 6.05 19.19
C ALA A 32 -13.29 4.86 20.16
N LYS A 33 -12.27 4.00 19.98
CA LYS A 33 -11.96 2.86 20.86
C LYS A 33 -10.93 3.19 21.96
N GLY A 34 -10.50 4.45 22.09
CA GLY A 34 -9.43 4.85 23.02
C GLY A 34 -8.02 4.39 22.62
N LYS A 35 -7.83 3.94 21.37
CA LYS A 35 -6.59 3.35 20.84
C LYS A 35 -5.89 4.22 19.79
N GLY A 36 -6.20 5.52 19.76
CA GLY A 36 -5.70 6.45 18.72
C GLY A 36 -4.17 6.58 18.68
N ASN A 37 -3.50 6.54 19.83
CA ASN A 37 -2.02 6.60 19.89
C ASN A 37 -1.40 5.28 19.42
N SER A 38 -1.94 4.14 19.86
CA SER A 38 -1.53 2.80 19.41
C SER A 38 -1.63 2.66 17.90
N TRP A 39 -2.71 3.15 17.30
CA TRP A 39 -2.89 3.21 15.86
C TRP A 39 -1.74 3.96 15.16
N LEU A 40 -1.37 5.14 15.66
CA LEU A 40 -0.34 5.97 15.05
C LEU A 40 1.01 5.24 15.06
N TRP A 41 1.40 4.66 16.18
CA TRP A 41 2.66 3.92 16.30
C TRP A 41 2.73 2.71 15.37
N VAL A 42 1.65 1.92 15.30
CA VAL A 42 1.58 0.77 14.38
C VAL A 42 1.61 1.25 12.93
N ARG A 43 0.92 2.35 12.59
CA ARG A 43 0.94 2.90 11.22
C ARG A 43 2.30 3.46 10.82
N LEU A 44 3.00 4.13 11.74
CA LEU A 44 4.37 4.61 11.49
C LEU A 44 5.35 3.43 11.32
N SER A 45 5.12 2.32 12.03
CA SER A 45 5.93 1.10 11.87
C SER A 45 5.79 0.46 10.48
N SER A 46 4.75 0.77 9.71
CA SER A 46 4.60 0.28 8.34
C SER A 46 5.80 0.65 7.44
N VAL A 47 6.46 1.78 7.70
CA VAL A 47 7.65 2.22 6.93
C VAL A 47 8.85 1.29 7.17
N PRO A 48 9.38 1.13 8.39
CA PRO A 48 10.48 0.20 8.62
C PRO A 48 10.10 -1.25 8.31
N ILE A 49 8.85 -1.67 8.55
CA ILE A 49 8.39 -3.01 8.13
C ILE A 49 8.48 -3.16 6.62
N ALA A 50 8.04 -2.16 5.82
CA ALA A 50 8.13 -2.20 4.36
C ALA A 50 9.57 -2.32 3.87
N VAL A 51 10.50 -1.59 4.49
CA VAL A 51 11.93 -1.65 4.17
C VAL A 51 12.48 -3.05 4.43
N ILE A 52 12.17 -3.64 5.59
CA ILE A 52 12.63 -4.98 5.96
C ILE A 52 12.03 -6.04 5.02
N VAL A 53 10.72 -5.97 4.75
CA VAL A 53 10.04 -6.88 3.82
C VAL A 53 10.62 -6.75 2.41
N GLY A 54 10.82 -5.52 1.93
CA GLY A 54 11.44 -5.26 0.65
C GLY A 54 12.83 -5.88 0.57
N ALA A 55 13.68 -5.67 1.57
CA ALA A 55 15.02 -6.25 1.62
C ALA A 55 14.97 -7.80 1.66
N ALA A 56 14.07 -8.39 2.44
CA ALA A 56 13.92 -9.84 2.56
C ALA A 56 13.48 -10.51 1.24
N VAL A 57 12.79 -9.79 0.36
CA VAL A 57 12.39 -10.30 -0.98
C VAL A 57 13.45 -10.00 -2.02
N VAL A 58 13.91 -8.76 -2.05
CA VAL A 58 14.72 -8.21 -3.14
C VAL A 58 16.17 -8.67 -3.05
N LEU A 59 16.77 -8.70 -1.86
CA LEU A 59 18.17 -9.09 -1.70
C LEU A 59 18.40 -10.54 -2.14
N PRO A 60 17.61 -11.56 -1.72
CA PRO A 60 17.84 -12.92 -2.19
C PRO A 60 17.68 -13.06 -3.71
N ALA A 61 16.68 -12.41 -4.30
CA ALA A 61 16.46 -12.45 -5.76
C ALA A 61 17.63 -11.83 -6.54
N PHE A 62 18.24 -10.75 -6.01
CA PHE A 62 19.43 -10.12 -6.62
C PHE A 62 20.67 -11.02 -6.66
N HIS A 63 20.75 -12.05 -5.82
CA HIS A 63 21.88 -12.98 -5.78
C HIS A 63 21.68 -14.21 -6.68
N VAL A 64 20.59 -14.26 -7.44
CA VAL A 64 20.30 -15.33 -8.40
C VAL A 64 20.43 -14.78 -9.82
N VAL A 65 21.01 -15.57 -10.73
CA VAL A 65 21.28 -15.15 -12.12
C VAL A 65 20.26 -15.78 -13.05
N GLY A 66 19.80 -15.02 -14.04
CA GLY A 66 18.90 -15.52 -15.09
C GLY A 66 17.43 -15.55 -14.66
N LEU A 67 16.63 -16.38 -15.35
CA LEU A 67 15.17 -16.44 -15.16
C LEU A 67 14.75 -16.90 -13.76
N GLU A 68 15.61 -17.65 -13.08
CA GLU A 68 15.37 -18.12 -11.71
C GLU A 68 15.28 -16.98 -10.70
N ALA A 69 15.92 -15.84 -10.97
CA ALA A 69 15.82 -14.65 -10.11
C ALA A 69 14.37 -14.16 -9.96
N LEU A 70 13.62 -14.19 -11.06
CA LEU A 70 12.21 -13.79 -11.06
C LEU A 70 11.35 -14.81 -10.32
N ALA A 71 11.64 -16.11 -10.45
CA ALA A 71 10.94 -17.16 -9.72
C ALA A 71 11.17 -17.03 -8.20
N VAL A 72 12.41 -16.80 -7.77
CA VAL A 72 12.76 -16.54 -6.37
C VAL A 72 12.08 -15.27 -5.86
N PHE A 73 12.10 -14.19 -6.63
CA PHE A 73 11.41 -12.95 -6.29
C PHE A 73 9.92 -13.19 -6.05
N TYR A 74 9.21 -13.85 -6.97
CA TYR A 74 7.78 -14.12 -6.81
C TYR A 74 7.48 -15.08 -5.67
N LEU A 75 8.29 -16.12 -5.47
CA LEU A 75 8.13 -17.03 -4.35
C LEU A 75 8.18 -16.25 -3.03
N LEU A 76 9.22 -15.43 -2.83
CA LEU A 76 9.38 -14.63 -1.61
C LEU A 76 8.29 -13.56 -1.48
N LEU A 77 7.96 -12.87 -2.56
CA LEU A 77 6.94 -11.82 -2.58
C LEU A 77 5.54 -12.36 -2.26
N LEU A 78 5.21 -13.58 -2.69
CA LEU A 78 3.86 -14.13 -2.53
C LEU A 78 3.72 -14.99 -1.26
N THR A 79 4.83 -15.38 -0.61
CA THR A 79 4.79 -16.21 0.60
C THR A 79 5.39 -15.49 1.81
N VAL A 80 6.67 -15.13 1.76
CA VAL A 80 7.41 -14.53 2.89
C VAL A 80 6.93 -13.12 3.19
N ALA A 81 6.76 -12.28 2.16
CA ALA A 81 6.38 -10.88 2.36
C ALA A 81 5.01 -10.72 3.06
N PRO A 82 3.92 -11.39 2.65
CA PRO A 82 2.63 -11.27 3.32
C PRO A 82 2.68 -11.75 4.78
N LEU A 83 3.36 -12.87 5.04
CA LEU A 83 3.52 -13.41 6.38
C LEU A 83 4.29 -12.46 7.30
N PHE A 84 5.42 -11.95 6.83
CA PHE A 84 6.24 -11.02 7.58
C PHE A 84 5.52 -9.67 7.77
N TRP A 85 4.87 -9.16 6.72
CA TRP A 85 4.13 -7.90 6.75
C TRP A 85 3.03 -7.93 7.81
N VAL A 86 2.16 -8.94 7.78
CA VAL A 86 1.05 -9.07 8.74
C VAL A 86 1.59 -9.40 10.14
N GLY A 87 2.54 -10.33 10.24
CA GLY A 87 3.13 -10.74 11.51
C GLY A 87 3.82 -9.60 12.25
N ALA A 88 4.58 -8.75 11.54
CA ALA A 88 5.24 -7.60 12.12
C ALA A 88 4.25 -6.52 12.61
N HIS A 89 3.20 -6.21 11.84
CA HIS A 89 2.15 -5.28 12.29
C HIS A 89 1.40 -5.80 13.52
N TRP A 90 1.16 -7.11 13.59
CA TRP A 90 0.60 -7.73 14.78
C TRP A 90 1.55 -7.63 15.97
N LEU A 91 2.82 -7.97 15.81
CA LEU A 91 3.83 -7.89 16.87
C LEU A 91 3.96 -6.46 17.43
N VAL A 92 4.04 -5.44 16.57
CA VAL A 92 4.07 -4.03 17.00
C VAL A 92 2.76 -3.67 17.71
N GLY A 93 1.61 -4.13 17.21
CA GLY A 93 0.31 -3.95 17.87
C GLY A 93 0.24 -4.52 19.29
N ARG A 94 1.00 -5.59 19.58
CA ARG A 94 1.13 -6.17 20.92
C ARG A 94 2.06 -5.39 21.84
N MET A 95 2.97 -4.60 21.30
CA MET A 95 3.97 -3.81 22.03
C MET A 95 3.47 -2.41 22.43
N VAL A 96 2.47 -1.88 21.74
CA VAL A 96 1.87 -0.57 22.05
C VAL A 96 0.86 -0.65 23.21
N THR A 97 0.63 0.48 23.87
CA THR A 97 -0.37 0.62 24.96
C THR A 97 -1.37 1.73 24.63
N PRO A 98 -2.68 1.46 24.63
CA PRO A 98 -3.33 0.15 24.81
C PRO A 98 -3.00 -0.83 23.68
N ARG A 99 -2.95 -2.13 24.01
CA ARG A 99 -2.62 -3.19 23.05
C ARG A 99 -3.68 -3.32 21.96
N LEU A 100 -3.25 -3.53 20.72
CA LEU A 100 -4.13 -3.91 19.62
C LEU A 100 -4.33 -5.43 19.60
N ASP A 101 -5.52 -5.87 19.21
CA ASP A 101 -5.78 -7.28 18.88
C ASP A 101 -5.35 -7.61 17.44
N PHE A 102 -5.45 -8.89 17.06
CA PHE A 102 -5.04 -9.35 15.73
C PHE A 102 -5.85 -8.67 14.61
N SER A 103 -7.17 -8.55 14.77
CA SER A 103 -8.04 -7.95 13.76
C SER A 103 -7.72 -6.47 13.55
N GLU A 104 -7.41 -5.77 14.63
CA GLU A 104 -7.00 -4.37 14.63
C GLU A 104 -5.65 -4.17 13.95
N SER A 105 -4.63 -5.00 14.24
CA SER A 105 -3.36 -4.93 13.52
C SER A 105 -3.50 -5.32 12.05
N LEU A 106 -4.32 -6.32 11.75
CA LEU A 106 -4.57 -6.78 10.39
C LEU A 106 -5.21 -5.71 9.53
N LEU A 107 -6.20 -4.96 10.07
CA LEU A 107 -6.82 -3.85 9.34
C LEU A 107 -5.80 -2.77 8.96
N ILE A 108 -4.90 -2.40 9.88
CA ILE A 108 -3.83 -1.44 9.60
C ILE A 108 -2.88 -2.00 8.53
N ALA A 109 -2.52 -3.28 8.60
CA ALA A 109 -1.64 -3.92 7.65
C ALA A 109 -2.25 -4.01 6.23
N LEU A 110 -3.55 -4.33 6.13
CA LEU A 110 -4.22 -4.58 4.85
C LEU A 110 -4.74 -3.31 4.18
N SER A 111 -5.13 -2.28 4.94
CA SER A 111 -5.71 -1.07 4.35
C SER A 111 -4.85 -0.41 3.26
N PRO A 112 -3.50 -0.26 3.37
CA PRO A 112 -2.72 0.32 2.28
C PRO A 112 -2.65 -0.60 1.07
N ILE A 113 -2.60 -1.92 1.27
CA ILE A 113 -2.59 -2.92 0.18
C ILE A 113 -3.89 -2.83 -0.61
N VAL A 114 -5.03 -2.85 0.09
CA VAL A 114 -6.36 -2.73 -0.52
C VAL A 114 -6.50 -1.40 -1.26
N ALA A 115 -6.01 -0.29 -0.67
CA ALA A 115 -6.05 1.02 -1.32
C ALA A 115 -5.23 1.06 -2.61
N VAL A 116 -4.01 0.52 -2.60
CA VAL A 116 -3.16 0.45 -3.80
C VAL A 116 -3.80 -0.42 -4.87
N LEU A 117 -4.36 -1.57 -4.52
CA LEU A 117 -5.06 -2.43 -5.47
C LEU A 117 -6.28 -1.73 -6.07
N ALA A 118 -7.12 -1.11 -5.23
CA ALA A 118 -8.29 -0.37 -5.69
C ALA A 118 -7.92 0.79 -6.62
N LEU A 119 -6.90 1.58 -6.29
CA LEU A 119 -6.42 2.68 -7.11
C LEU A 119 -5.79 2.19 -8.42
N SER A 120 -5.03 1.09 -8.37
CA SER A 120 -4.44 0.48 -9.57
C SER A 120 -5.53 -0.03 -10.52
N SER A 121 -6.54 -0.70 -10.00
CA SER A 121 -7.70 -1.16 -10.77
C SER A 121 -8.47 0.02 -11.36
N LEU A 122 -8.70 1.07 -10.57
CA LEU A 122 -9.38 2.28 -11.05
C LEU A 122 -8.58 2.97 -12.17
N ALA A 123 -7.26 3.09 -12.02
CA ALA A 123 -6.39 3.64 -13.05
C ALA A 123 -6.49 2.85 -14.36
N HIS A 124 -6.48 1.52 -14.27
CA HIS A 124 -6.64 0.64 -15.43
C HIS A 124 -8.00 0.83 -16.12
N MET A 125 -9.09 0.92 -15.35
CA MET A 125 -10.42 1.18 -15.88
C MET A 125 -10.55 2.56 -16.55
N LEU A 126 -9.89 3.57 -15.99
CA LEU A 126 -9.90 4.94 -16.51
C LEU A 126 -8.98 5.14 -17.72
N GLN A 127 -8.10 4.18 -18.03
CA GLN A 127 -7.17 4.26 -19.15
C GLN A 127 -7.92 4.43 -20.49
N GLY A 128 -8.94 3.62 -20.76
CA GLY A 128 -9.73 3.71 -22.00
C GLY A 128 -10.43 5.08 -22.18
N PRO A 129 -11.22 5.54 -21.20
CA PRO A 129 -11.82 6.87 -21.20
C PRO A 129 -10.80 8.00 -21.36
N ALA A 130 -9.65 7.91 -20.68
CA ALA A 130 -8.58 8.91 -20.80
C ALA A 130 -8.02 9.00 -22.22
N TRP A 131 -7.74 7.86 -22.88
CA TRP A 131 -7.29 7.85 -24.27
C TRP A 131 -8.34 8.39 -25.23
N SER A 132 -9.61 8.07 -25.02
CA SER A 132 -10.71 8.61 -25.83
C SER A 132 -10.77 10.13 -25.72
N LEU A 133 -10.65 10.68 -24.51
CA LEU A 133 -10.66 12.12 -24.27
C LEU A 133 -9.48 12.81 -24.97
N LEU A 134 -8.26 12.26 -24.82
CA LEU A 134 -7.07 12.79 -25.49
C LEU A 134 -7.21 12.81 -27.02
N ARG A 135 -7.80 11.75 -27.60
CA ARG A 135 -8.10 11.68 -29.03
C ARG A 135 -9.09 12.76 -29.47
N THR A 136 -10.18 12.96 -28.73
CA THR A 136 -11.15 14.02 -29.04
C THR A 136 -10.57 15.43 -28.95
N MET A 137 -9.54 15.62 -28.13
CA MET A 137 -8.82 16.88 -28.01
C MET A 137 -7.69 17.06 -29.05
N GLY A 138 -7.46 16.07 -29.93
CA GLY A 138 -6.45 16.13 -31.00
C GLY A 138 -5.01 15.85 -30.55
N TRP A 139 -4.81 15.19 -29.41
CA TRP A 139 -3.46 14.95 -28.85
C TRP A 139 -2.94 13.53 -29.08
N VAL A 140 -3.77 12.62 -29.60
CA VAL A 140 -3.46 11.23 -29.95
C VAL A 140 -4.26 10.82 -31.17
#